data_AF-A0A931ZSY4-F1
#
_entry.id   AF-A0A931ZSY4-F1
#
_cell.length_a   1.000
_cell.length_b   1.000
_cell.length_c   1.000
_cell.angle_alpha   90.00
_cell.angle_beta   90.00
_cell.angle_gamma   90.00
#
_symmetry.space_group_name_H-M   'P 1'
#
loop_
_entity.id
_entity.type
_entity.pdbx_description
1 polymer ?
#
loop_
_entity_poly.entity_id
_entity_poly.type
_entity_poly.pdbx_seq_one_letter_code
_entity_poly.pdbx_strand_id
1 'polypeptide(L)'
;MTSATEEYFVSRGLLWTYRGGQRVSAYHLHIKEWLTAIRDGGETSCNIDRGYEEAITCHMATAAYLTGRRVGWDPVRQRIV
;
A
#
# COMPACT_ATOMS: atom_id res chain seq x y z
N MET A 1 10.54 19.69 -15.32
CA MET A 1 11.46 18.55 -15.45
C MET A 1 11.07 17.57 -14.35
N THR A 2 10.42 16.45 -14.68
CA THR A 2 10.03 15.42 -13.69
C THR A 2 11.12 14.36 -13.64
N SER A 3 11.45 13.85 -12.45
CA SER A 3 12.48 12.81 -12.29
C SER A 3 11.96 11.44 -12.78
N ALA A 4 12.86 10.49 -13.07
CA ALA A 4 12.47 9.11 -13.40
C ALA A 4 11.61 8.46 -12.29
N THR A 5 11.90 8.79 -11.03
CA THR A 5 11.08 8.39 -9.88
C THR A 5 9.68 8.99 -9.96
N GLU A 6 9.57 10.27 -10.28
CA GLU A 6 8.27 10.93 -10.39
C GLU A 6 7.42 10.31 -11.51
N GLU A 7 8.01 10.05 -12.68
CA GLU A 7 7.32 9.40 -13.80
C GLU A 7 6.85 7.98 -13.44
N TYR A 8 7.71 7.19 -12.77
CA TYR A 8 7.36 5.87 -12.26
C TYR A 8 6.15 5.93 -11.31
N PHE A 9 6.17 6.82 -10.32
CA PHE A 9 5.07 6.93 -9.35
C PHE A 9 3.79 7.49 -9.99
N VAL A 10 3.87 8.44 -10.93
CA VAL A 10 2.71 8.92 -11.69
C VAL A 10 2.07 7.79 -12.49
N SER A 11 2.86 6.98 -13.21
CA SER A 11 2.36 5.87 -14.03
C SER A 11 1.56 4.83 -13.22
N ARG A 12 1.80 4.77 -11.90
CA ARG A 12 1.14 3.87 -10.95
C ARG A 12 0.03 4.55 -10.14
N GLY A 13 -0.26 5.83 -10.42
CA GLY A 13 -1.28 6.62 -9.72
C GLY A 13 -0.91 7.00 -8.29
N LEU A 14 0.39 6.94 -7.92
CA LEU A 14 0.85 7.10 -6.55
C LEU A 14 1.10 8.56 -6.13
N LEU A 15 1.11 9.50 -7.08
CA LEU A 15 1.25 10.94 -6.79
C LEU A 15 -0.08 11.69 -6.94
N TRP A 16 -0.74 11.49 -8.07
CA TRP A 16 -2.01 12.10 -8.40
C TRP A 16 -2.76 11.26 -9.42
N THR A 17 -4.05 11.51 -9.54
CA THR A 17 -4.95 10.92 -10.54
C THR A 17 -5.87 12.00 -11.12
N TYR A 18 -6.62 11.69 -12.18
CA TYR A 18 -7.63 12.59 -12.73
C TYR A 18 -9.03 12.17 -12.27
N ARG A 19 -9.79 13.09 -11.69
CA ARG A 19 -11.22 12.92 -11.38
C ARG A 19 -12.00 14.09 -11.96
N GLY A 20 -12.99 13.81 -12.82
CA GLY A 20 -13.75 14.85 -13.51
C GLY A 20 -12.88 15.78 -14.37
N GLY A 21 -11.80 15.24 -14.96
CA GLY A 21 -10.83 16.02 -15.74
C GLY A 21 -9.85 16.86 -14.91
N GLN A 22 -9.99 16.90 -13.59
CA GLN A 22 -9.09 17.65 -12.70
C GLN A 22 -8.05 16.73 -12.08
N ARG A 23 -6.81 17.21 -11.99
CA ARG A 23 -5.72 16.51 -11.30
C ARG A 23 -5.93 16.60 -9.78
N VAL A 24 -6.00 15.46 -9.12
CA VAL A 24 -6.22 15.34 -7.67
C VAL A 24 -5.09 14.54 -7.06
N SER A 25 -4.55 15.02 -5.93
CA SER A 25 -3.50 14.34 -5.17
C SER A 25 -3.98 13.02 -4.59
N ALA A 26 -3.21 11.95 -4.79
CA ALA A 26 -3.50 10.63 -4.24
C ALA A 26 -3.48 10.64 -2.70
N TYR A 27 -2.56 11.41 -2.09
CA TYR A 27 -2.47 11.57 -0.64
C TYR A 27 -3.74 12.17 -0.03
N HIS A 28 -4.28 13.23 -0.63
CA HIS A 28 -5.52 13.84 -0.15
C HIS A 28 -6.74 12.93 -0.36
N LEU A 29 -6.74 12.12 -1.42
CA LEU A 29 -7.78 11.11 -1.62
C LEU A 29 -7.74 10.02 -0.54
N HIS A 30 -6.55 9.59 -0.13
CA HIS A 30 -6.39 8.60 0.94
C HIS A 30 -6.93 9.12 2.28
N ILE A 31 -6.57 10.35 2.68
CA ILE A 31 -7.11 10.97 3.90
C ILE A 31 -8.62 11.21 3.81
N LYS A 32 -9.12 11.66 2.66
CA LYS A 32 -10.56 11.86 2.45
C LYS A 32 -11.32 10.56 2.68
N GLU A 33 -10.81 9.44 2.17
CA GLU A 33 -11.42 8.13 2.31
C GLU A 33 -11.48 7.69 3.77
N TRP A 34 -10.38 7.83 4.51
CA TRP A 34 -10.34 7.58 5.96
C TRP A 34 -11.37 8.43 6.73
N LEU A 35 -11.45 9.73 6.46
CA LEU A 35 -12.44 10.62 7.11
C LEU A 35 -13.89 10.26 6.75
N THR A 36 -14.11 9.74 5.53
CA THR A 36 -15.43 9.28 5.09
C THR A 36 -15.82 8.01 5.83
N ALA A 37 -14.90 7.05 5.97
CA ALA A 37 -15.10 5.83 6.75
C ALA A 37 -15.47 6.13 8.21
N ILE A 38 -14.79 7.10 8.86
CA ILE A 38 -15.13 7.55 10.22
C ILE A 38 -16.55 8.12 10.29
N ARG A 39 -16.92 8.96 9.31
CA ARG A 39 -18.22 9.65 9.31
C ARG A 39 -19.39 8.70 9.06
N ASP A 40 -19.23 7.82 8.09
CA ASP A 40 -20.31 7.01 7.56
C ASP A 40 -20.32 5.59 8.15
N GLY A 41 -19.33 5.25 8.99
CA GLY A 41 -19.19 3.94 9.62
C GLY A 41 -18.72 2.84 8.66
N GLY A 42 -17.97 3.20 7.60
CA GLY A 42 -17.47 2.28 6.59
C GLY A 42 -16.09 1.68 6.94
N GLU A 43 -15.66 0.70 6.13
CA GLU A 43 -14.32 0.12 6.20
C GLU A 43 -13.34 0.89 5.31
N THR A 44 -12.10 1.07 5.78
CA THR A 44 -11.03 1.68 5.00
C THR A 44 -10.44 0.68 4.00
N SER A 45 -10.02 1.19 2.85
CA SER A 45 -9.31 0.44 1.82
C SER A 45 -7.97 -0.07 2.34
N CYS A 46 -7.34 0.67 3.25
CA CYS A 46 -6.19 0.24 4.04
C CYS A 46 -6.63 0.01 5.49
N ASN A 47 -7.23 -1.15 5.74
CA ASN A 47 -7.66 -1.59 7.07
C ASN A 47 -6.52 -2.35 7.79
N ILE A 48 -6.82 -2.88 8.98
CA ILE A 48 -5.83 -3.60 9.79
C ILE A 48 -5.29 -4.86 9.10
N ASP A 49 -6.12 -5.56 8.32
CA ASP A 49 -5.71 -6.77 7.61
C ASP A 49 -4.69 -6.43 6.51
N ARG A 50 -4.93 -5.35 5.75
CA ARG A 50 -3.96 -4.87 4.76
C ARG A 50 -2.66 -4.44 5.43
N GLY A 51 -2.73 -3.71 6.55
CA GLY A 51 -1.53 -3.32 7.30
C GLY A 51 -0.73 -4.52 7.83
N TYR A 52 -1.42 -5.58 8.26
CA TYR A 52 -0.78 -6.83 8.68
C TYR A 52 -0.08 -7.53 7.52
N GLU A 53 -0.77 -7.72 6.39
CA GLU A 53 -0.21 -8.34 5.19
C GLU A 53 1.03 -7.59 4.67
N GLU A 54 0.99 -6.25 4.66
CA GLU A 54 2.11 -5.39 4.29
C GLU A 54 3.31 -5.57 5.22
N ALA A 55 3.08 -5.53 6.53
CA ALA A 55 4.14 -5.71 7.53
C ALA A 55 4.81 -7.08 7.42
N ILE A 56 4.02 -8.16 7.29
CA ILE A 56 4.54 -9.51 7.10
C ILE A 56 5.33 -9.61 5.79
N THR A 57 4.85 -9.02 4.70
CA THR A 57 5.55 -9.01 3.42
C THR A 57 6.92 -8.32 3.52
N CYS A 58 7.01 -7.19 4.24
CA CYS A 58 8.28 -6.51 4.53
C CYS A 58 9.25 -7.43 5.29
N HIS A 59 8.78 -8.11 6.34
CA HIS A 59 9.60 -9.07 7.09
C HIS A 59 10.04 -10.27 6.24
N MET A 60 9.17 -10.79 5.38
CA MET A 60 9.50 -11.85 4.43
C MET A 60 10.58 -11.40 3.44
N ALA A 61 10.49 -10.19 2.90
CA ALA A 61 11.50 -9.64 2.00
C ALA A 61 12.86 -9.52 2.71
N THR A 62 12.89 -9.03 3.95
CA THR A 62 14.11 -8.98 4.76
C THR A 62 14.68 -10.38 5.02
N ALA A 63 13.84 -11.35 5.40
CA ALA A 63 14.29 -12.73 5.64
C ALA A 63 14.86 -13.39 4.38
N ALA A 64 14.20 -13.22 3.22
CA ALA A 64 14.67 -13.73 1.94
C ALA A 64 16.03 -13.12 1.56
N TYR A 65 16.19 -11.82 1.75
CA TYR A 65 17.46 -11.12 1.48
C TYR A 65 18.60 -11.65 2.35
N LEU A 66 18.39 -11.74 3.66
CA LEU A 66 19.43 -12.17 4.60
C LEU A 66 19.82 -13.64 4.45
N THR A 67 18.87 -14.51 4.09
CA THR A 67 19.11 -15.95 3.95
C THR A 67 19.55 -16.35 2.55
N GLY A 68 19.38 -15.48 1.55
CA GLY A 68 19.60 -15.80 0.14
C GLY A 68 18.65 -16.87 -0.39
N ARG A 69 17.48 -17.05 0.23
CA ARG A 69 16.50 -18.10 -0.11
C ARG A 69 15.14 -17.51 -0.39
N ARG A 70 14.36 -18.22 -1.19
CA ARG A 70 12.92 -17.98 -1.28
C ARG A 70 12.28 -18.36 0.05
N VAL A 71 11.40 -17.50 0.55
CA VAL A 71 10.56 -17.76 1.73
C VAL A 71 9.08 -17.79 1.32
N GLY A 72 8.26 -18.46 2.11
CA GLY A 72 6.81 -18.50 2.04
C GLY A 72 6.16 -18.08 3.36
N TRP A 73 4.83 -18.02 3.36
CA TRP A 73 4.03 -17.72 4.54
C TRP A 73 3.14 -18.92 4.87
N ASP A 74 3.20 -19.41 6.10
CA ASP A 74 2.24 -20.37 6.66
C ASP A 74 1.11 -19.58 7.35
N PRO A 75 -0.08 -19.44 6.73
CA PRO A 75 -1.15 -18.62 7.28
C PRO A 75 -1.83 -19.26 8.50
N VAL A 76 -1.72 -20.58 8.67
CA VAL A 76 -2.32 -21.30 9.81
C VAL A 76 -1.47 -21.10 11.06
N ARG A 77 -0.14 -21.16 10.91
CA ARG A 77 0.80 -20.99 12.04
C ARG A 77 1.33 -19.56 12.17
N GLN A 78 0.96 -18.68 11.24
CA GLN A 78 1.41 -17.29 11.16
C GLN A 78 2.94 -17.15 11.24
N ARG A 79 3.66 -17.83 10.35
CA ARG A 79 5.13 -17.81 10.33
C ARG A 79 5.70 -17.82 8.92
N ILE A 80 6.88 -17.23 8.78
CA ILE A 80 7.70 -17.31 7.57
C ILE A 80 8.33 -18.71 7.51
N VAL A 81 8.26 -19.36 6.35
CA VAL A 81 8.77 -20.72 6.10
C VAL A 81 9.67 -20.81 4.89
#